data_AF-A0A432SIH3-F1
#
_entry.id   AF-A0A432SIH3-F1
#
_cell.length_a   1.000
_cell.length_b   1.000
_cell.length_c   1.000
_cell.angle_alpha   90.00
_cell.angle_beta   90.00
_cell.angle_gamma   90.00
#
_symmetry.space_group_name_H-M   'P 1'
#
loop_
_entity.id
_entity.type
_entity.pdbx_description
1 polymer ?
#
loop_
_entity_poly.entity_id
_entity_poly.type
_entity_poly.pdbx_seq_one_letter_code
_entity_poly.pdbx_strand_id
1 'polypeptide(L)'
;MQLKYVGDMPLISKNGVGFDHTQPDRYKFLHAAVELLEALSYGACETTQHLYRTQDKELSSQELMDTIKKYVSNLEAIFKSCDYKAHELIHDLVNRVKANNDLNEDEKVAWLENIKIMRAYYYQYIINKNAYEAALEMLGNEIYDGGIKEVSAPLFKNYGSVLTDLVGVLERRKPVIDAEVRIEQTADGLVAKLIMTES
;
A
#
# COMPACT_ATOMS: atom_id res chain seq x y z
N MET A 1 12.93 11.79 2.16
CA MET A 1 12.59 10.36 2.35
C MET A 1 12.55 9.68 1.00
N GLN A 2 12.92 8.41 0.94
CA GLN A 2 12.93 7.59 -0.28
C GLN A 2 12.04 6.35 -0.05
N LEU A 3 11.35 5.89 -1.10
CA LEU A 3 10.70 4.57 -1.07
C LEU A 3 11.77 3.49 -1.19
N LYS A 4 11.73 2.46 -0.36
CA LYS A 4 12.69 1.36 -0.43
C LYS A 4 12.04 0.10 0.09
N TYR A 5 12.14 -0.99 -0.66
CA TYR A 5 11.73 -2.30 -0.19
C TYR A 5 12.55 -2.73 1.04
N VAL A 6 11.87 -3.15 2.10
CA VAL A 6 12.51 -3.67 3.32
C VAL A 6 12.07 -5.09 3.66
N GLY A 7 10.91 -5.54 3.18
CA GLY A 7 10.35 -6.86 3.46
C GLY A 7 9.16 -6.83 4.42
N ASP A 8 8.74 -8.00 4.86
CA ASP A 8 7.50 -8.17 5.62
C ASP A 8 7.54 -7.49 7.01
N MET A 9 6.38 -7.32 7.64
CA MET A 9 6.26 -6.67 8.95
C MET A 9 7.13 -7.39 10.00
N PRO A 10 8.02 -6.69 10.72
CA PRO A 10 8.90 -7.35 11.67
C PRO A 10 8.15 -7.67 12.97
N LEU A 11 8.37 -8.89 13.46
CA LEU A 11 7.87 -9.42 14.72
C LEU A 11 9.03 -9.43 15.72
N ILE A 12 9.04 -8.45 16.62
CA ILE A 12 10.16 -8.29 17.56
C ILE A 12 9.80 -8.86 18.93
N SER A 13 10.72 -9.64 19.48
CA SER A 13 10.61 -10.23 20.81
C SER A 13 11.93 -10.14 21.57
N LYS A 14 11.93 -10.59 22.83
CA LYS A 14 13.14 -10.80 23.62
C LYS A 14 14.12 -11.80 23.00
N ASN A 15 13.62 -12.75 22.19
CA ASN A 15 14.43 -13.81 21.57
C ASN A 15 15.05 -13.39 20.22
N GLY A 16 14.69 -12.22 19.70
CA GLY A 16 15.15 -11.74 18.40
C GLY A 16 14.02 -11.19 17.53
N VAL A 17 14.28 -11.14 16.23
CA VAL A 17 13.40 -10.56 15.21
C VAL A 17 12.97 -11.65 14.22
N GLY A 18 11.66 -11.82 14.08
CA GLY A 18 11.04 -12.58 12.99
C GLY A 18 10.27 -11.65 12.04
N PHE A 19 9.56 -12.24 11.07
CA PHE A 19 8.80 -11.51 10.06
C PHE A 19 7.42 -12.14 9.86
N ASP A 20 6.39 -11.32 9.78
CA ASP A 20 5.01 -11.74 9.54
C ASP A 20 4.71 -11.74 8.03
N HIS A 21 4.84 -12.91 7.42
CA HIS A 21 4.60 -13.11 5.99
C HIS A 21 3.15 -12.82 5.54
N THR A 22 2.20 -12.69 6.46
CA THR A 22 0.83 -12.27 6.13
C THR A 22 0.72 -10.76 5.89
N GLN A 23 1.74 -10.00 6.33
CA GLN A 23 1.82 -8.54 6.20
C GLN A 23 3.07 -8.14 5.41
N PRO A 24 3.05 -8.35 4.07
CA PRO A 24 4.18 -8.03 3.24
C PRO A 24 4.36 -6.52 3.07
N ASP A 25 5.60 -6.10 2.79
CA ASP A 25 5.91 -4.71 2.45
C ASP A 25 5.01 -4.23 1.31
N ARG A 26 4.29 -3.13 1.55
CA ARG A 26 3.40 -2.55 0.53
C ARG A 26 4.17 -1.92 -0.62
N TYR A 27 5.49 -1.74 -0.50
CA TYR A 27 6.35 -1.35 -1.61
C TYR A 27 6.17 -2.24 -2.84
N LYS A 28 5.96 -3.55 -2.67
CA LYS A 28 5.81 -4.49 -3.79
C LYS A 28 4.57 -4.23 -4.65
N PHE A 29 3.60 -3.50 -4.13
CA PHE A 29 2.35 -3.14 -4.81
C PHE A 29 2.38 -1.73 -5.41
N LEU A 30 3.36 -0.90 -5.04
CA LEU A 30 3.43 0.49 -5.46
C LEU A 30 3.55 0.65 -6.97
N HIS A 31 4.35 -0.20 -7.62
CA HIS A 31 4.53 -0.15 -9.07
C HIS A 31 3.20 -0.35 -9.79
N ALA A 32 2.48 -1.43 -9.46
CA ALA A 32 1.15 -1.70 -10.01
C ALA A 32 0.15 -0.56 -9.73
N ALA A 33 0.11 -0.05 -8.50
CA ALA A 33 -0.80 1.04 -8.15
C ALA A 33 -0.51 2.34 -8.92
N VAL A 34 0.77 2.69 -9.07
CA VAL A 34 1.20 3.89 -9.80
C VAL A 34 0.89 3.76 -11.29
N GLU A 35 1.13 2.61 -11.90
CA GLU A 35 0.81 2.42 -13.31
C GLU A 35 -0.70 2.46 -13.58
N LEU A 36 -1.51 1.86 -12.70
CA LEU A 36 -2.96 1.98 -12.77
C LEU A 36 -3.37 3.46 -12.66
N LEU A 37 -2.77 4.21 -11.74
CA LEU A 37 -3.10 5.62 -11.51
C LEU A 37 -2.77 6.49 -12.72
N GLU A 38 -1.58 6.32 -13.30
CA GLU A 38 -1.21 7.02 -14.53
C GLU A 38 -2.18 6.66 -15.65
N ALA A 39 -2.48 5.38 -15.83
CA ALA A 39 -3.33 4.95 -16.93
C ALA A 39 -4.78 5.46 -16.81
N LEU A 40 -5.35 5.51 -15.61
CA LEU A 40 -6.67 6.11 -15.37
C LEU A 40 -6.68 7.62 -15.63
N SER A 41 -5.62 8.33 -15.23
CA SER A 41 -5.52 9.79 -15.36
C SER A 41 -5.37 10.29 -16.81
N TYR A 42 -4.84 9.47 -17.72
CA TYR A 42 -4.59 9.87 -19.11
C TYR A 42 -5.77 9.62 -20.07
N GLY A 43 -6.88 8.99 -19.63
CA GLY A 43 -7.84 8.42 -20.57
C GLY A 43 -9.30 8.27 -20.12
N ALA A 44 -9.77 9.01 -19.11
CA ALA A 44 -11.17 8.96 -18.66
C ALA A 44 -12.18 9.61 -19.65
N CYS A 45 -12.24 9.10 -20.88
CA CYS A 45 -13.24 9.50 -21.89
C CYS A 45 -14.36 8.46 -22.08
N GLU A 46 -14.23 7.24 -21.54
CA GLU A 46 -15.25 6.18 -21.66
C GLU A 46 -15.52 5.50 -20.31
N THR A 47 -16.76 5.02 -20.12
CA THR A 47 -17.27 4.39 -18.89
C THR A 47 -16.61 3.05 -18.53
N THR A 48 -15.78 2.51 -19.42
CA THR A 48 -15.05 1.23 -19.27
C THR A 48 -13.58 1.45 -19.62
N GLN A 49 -12.65 1.21 -18.69
CA GLN A 49 -11.22 1.36 -18.96
C GLN A 49 -10.50 0.01 -19.01
N HIS A 50 -10.06 -0.36 -20.21
CA HIS A 50 -9.20 -1.51 -20.42
C HIS A 50 -7.73 -1.11 -20.33
N LEU A 51 -7.12 -1.32 -19.17
CA LEU A 51 -5.71 -1.04 -18.94
C LEU A 51 -4.84 -2.18 -19.48
N TYR A 52 -4.80 -2.32 -20.80
CA TYR A 52 -4.04 -3.35 -21.51
C TYR A 52 -2.61 -2.93 -21.89
N ARG A 53 -2.20 -1.71 -21.55
CA ARG A 53 -0.88 -1.15 -21.85
C ARG A 53 -0.16 -0.71 -20.58
N THR A 54 0.03 -1.65 -19.66
CA THR A 54 1.04 -1.50 -18.62
C THR A 54 2.40 -1.43 -19.30
N GLN A 55 3.14 -0.33 -19.12
CA GLN A 55 4.47 -0.22 -19.71
C GLN A 55 5.36 -1.31 -19.07
N ASP A 56 6.19 -2.00 -19.86
CA ASP A 56 7.21 -2.91 -19.29
C ASP A 56 8.36 -2.15 -18.60
N LYS A 57 8.12 -0.89 -18.20
CA LYS A 57 9.11 -0.03 -17.56
C LYS A 57 9.03 -0.22 -16.06
N GLU A 58 10.04 -0.87 -15.49
CA GLU A 58 10.23 -0.93 -14.05
C GLU A 58 10.58 0.47 -13.53
N LEU A 59 9.65 1.11 -12.81
CA LEU A 59 9.85 2.44 -12.27
C LEU A 59 10.82 2.38 -11.08
N SER A 60 11.80 3.27 -11.07
CA SER A 60 12.69 3.45 -9.91
C SER A 60 11.91 3.97 -8.70
N SER A 61 12.47 3.79 -7.50
CA SER A 61 11.85 4.33 -6.28
C SER A 61 11.64 5.85 -6.31
N GLN A 62 12.49 6.56 -7.04
CA GLN A 62 12.37 8.01 -7.23
C GLN A 62 11.23 8.33 -8.20
N GLU A 63 11.11 7.61 -9.32
CA GLU A 63 10.00 7.78 -10.27
C GLU A 63 8.65 7.44 -9.62
N LEU A 64 8.55 6.35 -8.85
CA LEU A 64 7.35 6.02 -8.07
C LEU A 64 6.96 7.17 -7.15
N MET A 65 7.93 7.69 -6.41
CA MET A 65 7.71 8.79 -5.48
C MET A 65 7.27 10.05 -6.22
N ASP A 66 7.91 10.37 -7.35
CA ASP A 66 7.61 11.57 -8.13
C ASP A 66 6.26 11.47 -8.84
N THR A 67 5.82 10.28 -9.24
CA THR A 67 4.46 10.11 -9.74
C THR A 67 3.44 10.27 -8.62
N ILE A 68 3.61 9.65 -7.45
CA ILE A 68 2.71 9.85 -6.31
C ILE A 68 2.61 11.34 -5.94
N LYS A 69 3.72 12.08 -6.01
CA LYS A 69 3.75 13.54 -5.79
C LYS A 69 2.91 14.36 -6.76
N LYS A 70 2.72 13.91 -8.01
CA LYS A 70 1.89 14.63 -8.99
C LYS A 70 0.41 14.64 -8.56
N TYR A 71 -0.05 13.54 -7.95
CA TYR A 71 -1.46 13.34 -7.62
C TYR A 71 -1.80 13.74 -6.18
N VAL A 72 -0.82 13.76 -5.27
CA VAL A 72 -1.04 14.12 -3.87
C VAL A 72 -0.65 15.58 -3.60
N SER A 73 -1.64 16.47 -3.49
CA SER A 73 -1.44 17.91 -3.27
C SER A 73 -0.86 18.27 -1.89
N ASN A 74 -0.88 17.36 -0.90
CA ASN A 74 -0.33 17.59 0.44
C ASN A 74 0.55 16.43 0.94
N LEU A 75 1.56 16.11 0.14
CA LEU A 75 2.51 15.04 0.42
C LEU A 75 3.30 15.26 1.72
N GLU A 76 3.59 16.51 2.08
CA GLU A 76 4.25 16.84 3.35
C GLU A 76 3.41 16.43 4.56
N ALA A 77 2.08 16.58 4.51
CA ALA A 77 1.21 16.11 5.58
C ALA A 77 1.19 14.58 5.67
N ILE A 78 1.24 13.87 4.54
CA ILE A 78 1.36 12.41 4.54
C ILE A 78 2.68 11.99 5.19
N PHE A 79 3.80 12.63 4.83
CA PHE A 79 5.10 12.28 5.43
C PHE A 79 5.21 12.64 6.90
N LYS A 80 4.68 13.79 7.31
CA LYS A 80 4.60 14.14 8.72
C LYS A 80 3.73 13.14 9.48
N SER A 81 2.66 12.66 8.85
CA SER A 81 1.84 11.57 9.39
C SER A 81 2.61 10.25 9.46
N CYS A 82 3.44 9.90 8.47
CA CYS A 82 4.29 8.71 8.50
C CYS A 82 5.26 8.74 9.68
N ASP A 83 5.96 9.86 9.88
CA ASP A 83 6.91 10.02 10.98
C ASP A 83 6.22 9.92 12.35
N TYR A 84 5.01 10.49 12.46
CA TYR A 84 4.18 10.39 13.65
C TYR A 84 3.72 8.95 13.89
N LYS A 85 3.09 8.29 12.90
CA LYS A 85 2.61 6.91 12.99
C LYS A 85 3.74 5.92 13.33
N ALA A 86 4.91 6.12 12.74
CA ALA A 86 6.08 5.30 13.04
C ALA A 86 6.60 5.54 14.46
N HIS A 87 6.65 6.79 14.91
CA HIS A 87 6.96 7.09 16.30
C HIS A 87 5.96 6.45 17.27
N GLU A 88 4.66 6.55 17.01
CA GLU A 88 3.62 5.96 17.85
C GLU A 88 3.75 4.45 17.93
N LEU A 89 3.92 3.75 16.79
CA LEU A 89 4.11 2.30 16.80
C LEU A 89 5.34 1.90 17.64
N ILE A 90 6.47 2.57 17.44
CA ILE A 90 7.70 2.27 18.19
C ILE A 90 7.50 2.57 19.68
N HIS A 91 6.83 3.67 20.01
CA HIS A 91 6.53 4.06 21.38
C HIS A 91 5.61 3.03 22.06
N ASP A 92 4.57 2.56 21.39
CA ASP A 92 3.66 1.53 21.89
C ASP A 92 4.37 0.20 22.13
N LEU A 93 5.25 -0.21 21.22
CA LEU A 93 6.10 -1.39 21.40
C LEU A 93 6.98 -1.24 22.64
N VAL A 94 7.65 -0.10 22.80
CA VAL A 94 8.50 0.17 23.98
C VAL A 94 7.68 0.14 25.27
N ASN A 95 6.50 0.76 25.29
CA ASN A 95 5.63 0.79 26.46
C ASN A 95 5.11 -0.60 26.81
N ARG A 96 4.77 -1.41 25.81
CA ARG A 96 4.39 -2.81 26.02
C ARG A 96 5.49 -3.60 26.69
N VAL A 97 6.75 -3.42 26.30
CA VAL A 97 7.89 -4.10 26.96
C VAL A 97 8.05 -3.62 28.39
N LYS A 98 7.99 -2.30 28.63
CA LYS A 98 8.15 -1.73 29.98
C LYS A 98 7.05 -2.16 30.96
N ALA A 99 5.82 -2.27 30.47
CA ALA A 99 4.66 -2.67 31.26
C ALA A 99 4.53 -4.19 31.44
N ASN A 100 5.40 -4.99 30.81
CA ASN A 100 5.32 -6.44 30.88
C ASN A 100 5.97 -6.98 32.17
N ASN A 101 5.12 -7.46 33.08
CA ASN A 101 5.55 -8.02 34.38
C ASN A 101 6.07 -9.46 34.28
N ASP A 102 5.86 -10.15 33.16
CA ASP A 102 6.33 -11.53 32.93
C ASP A 102 7.79 -11.59 32.44
N LEU A 103 8.40 -10.43 32.20
CA LEU A 103 9.78 -10.31 31.76
C LEU A 103 10.70 -9.93 32.91
N ASN A 104 11.85 -10.59 32.98
CA ASN A 104 12.95 -10.10 33.81
C ASN A 104 13.66 -8.90 33.13
N GLU A 105 14.56 -8.25 33.87
CA GLU A 105 15.22 -7.03 33.38
C GLU A 105 16.12 -7.29 32.16
N ASP A 106 16.85 -8.41 32.12
CA ASP A 106 17.69 -8.76 30.97
C ASP A 106 16.84 -8.99 29.71
N GLU A 107 15.68 -9.64 29.86
CA GLU A 107 14.73 -9.87 28.78
C GLU A 107 14.10 -8.57 28.26
N LYS A 108 13.78 -7.63 29.15
CA LYS A 108 13.32 -6.29 28.77
C LYS A 108 14.39 -5.54 28.00
N VAL A 109 15.64 -5.57 28.48
CA VAL A 109 16.78 -4.94 27.80
C VAL A 109 16.97 -5.55 26.42
N ALA A 110 16.98 -6.88 26.30
CA ALA A 110 17.13 -7.57 25.02
C ALA A 110 16.01 -7.17 24.03
N TRP A 111 14.75 -7.15 24.49
CA TRP A 111 13.63 -6.76 23.63
C TRP A 111 13.72 -5.29 23.21
N LEU A 112 14.03 -4.37 24.12
CA LEU A 112 14.17 -2.95 23.81
C LEU A 112 15.30 -2.68 22.81
N GLU A 113 16.45 -3.36 22.94
CA GLU A 113 17.54 -3.23 21.97
C GLU A 113 17.15 -3.83 20.61
N ASN A 114 16.42 -4.94 20.57
CA ASN A 114 15.88 -5.46 19.30
C ASN A 114 14.92 -4.46 18.62
N ILE A 115 14.05 -3.78 19.39
CA ILE A 115 13.17 -2.72 18.86
C ILE A 115 14.00 -1.57 18.29
N LYS A 116 15.03 -1.15 19.01
CA LYS A 116 15.92 -0.04 18.61
C LYS A 116 16.69 -0.36 17.33
N ILE A 117 17.20 -1.58 17.18
CA ILE A 117 17.89 -2.03 15.96
C ILE A 117 16.94 -1.99 14.75
N MET A 118 15.69 -2.40 14.94
CA MET A 118 14.68 -2.43 13.88
C MET A 118 13.98 -1.09 13.64
N ARG A 119 14.35 -0.03 14.36
CA ARG A 119 13.69 1.27 14.26
C ARG A 119 13.62 1.78 12.84
N ALA A 120 14.77 1.82 12.14
CA ALA A 120 14.84 2.29 10.75
C ALA A 120 14.00 1.44 9.78
N TYR A 121 13.92 0.13 10.04
CA TYR A 121 13.09 -0.79 9.28
C TYR A 121 11.61 -0.45 9.42
N TYR A 122 11.11 -0.26 10.65
CA TYR A 122 9.72 0.13 10.89
C TYR A 122 9.35 1.45 10.20
N TYR A 123 10.22 2.45 10.27
CA TYR A 123 9.99 3.70 9.55
C TYR A 123 9.79 3.44 8.06
N GLN A 124 10.71 2.70 7.43
CA GLN A 124 10.61 2.45 5.99
C GLN A 124 9.36 1.62 5.62
N TYR A 125 9.03 0.59 6.40
CA TYR A 125 7.81 -0.21 6.22
C TYR A 125 6.55 0.67 6.29
N ILE A 126 6.48 1.59 7.26
CA ILE A 126 5.36 2.51 7.43
C ILE A 126 5.29 3.54 6.31
N ILE A 127 6.44 4.04 5.85
CA ILE A 127 6.51 4.96 4.69
C ILE A 127 5.92 4.29 3.46
N ASN A 128 6.35 3.05 3.18
CA ASN A 128 5.87 2.30 2.02
C ASN A 128 4.36 2.01 2.13
N LYS A 129 3.89 1.63 3.32
CA LYS A 129 2.46 1.40 3.60
C LYS A 129 1.62 2.64 3.34
N ASN A 130 1.99 3.79 3.93
CA ASN A 130 1.22 5.02 3.74
C ASN A 130 1.29 5.53 2.29
N ALA A 131 2.43 5.38 1.61
CA ALA A 131 2.54 5.74 0.19
C ALA A 131 1.59 4.91 -0.67
N TYR A 132 1.47 3.61 -0.38
CA TYR A 132 0.55 2.73 -1.08
C TYR A 132 -0.91 3.04 -0.77
N GLU A 133 -1.26 3.27 0.50
CA GLU A 133 -2.59 3.73 0.90
C GLU A 133 -2.96 5.04 0.19
N ALA A 134 -2.05 6.00 0.11
CA ALA A 134 -2.27 7.25 -0.62
C ALA A 134 -2.52 7.03 -2.12
N ALA A 135 -1.75 6.15 -2.76
CA ALA A 135 -1.96 5.80 -4.17
C ALA A 135 -3.33 5.15 -4.40
N LEU A 136 -3.76 4.25 -3.51
CA LEU A 136 -5.08 3.63 -3.56
C LEU A 136 -6.22 4.64 -3.39
N GLU A 137 -6.10 5.58 -2.44
CA GLU A 137 -7.09 6.65 -2.27
C GLU A 137 -7.20 7.52 -3.52
N MET A 138 -6.08 7.82 -4.19
CA MET A 138 -6.09 8.54 -5.45
C MET A 138 -6.74 7.74 -6.58
N LEU A 139 -6.44 6.43 -6.70
CA LEU A 139 -7.13 5.54 -7.64
C LEU A 139 -8.64 5.56 -7.42
N GLY A 140 -9.08 5.49 -6.15
CA GLY A 140 -10.49 5.57 -5.80
C GLY A 140 -11.13 6.92 -6.18
N ASN A 141 -10.39 8.02 -6.07
CA ASN A 141 -10.84 9.34 -6.55
C ASN A 141 -11.00 9.37 -8.07
N GLU A 142 -9.97 8.94 -8.82
CA GLU A 142 -10.02 8.92 -10.29
C GLU A 142 -11.16 8.06 -10.83
N ILE A 143 -11.40 6.89 -10.20
CA ILE A 143 -12.54 6.02 -10.52
C ILE A 143 -13.86 6.75 -10.33
N TYR A 144 -14.03 7.41 -9.19
CA TYR A 144 -15.28 8.09 -8.85
C TYR A 144 -15.51 9.32 -9.72
N ASP A 145 -14.52 10.21 -9.82
CA ASP A 145 -14.61 11.47 -10.56
C ASP A 145 -14.74 11.23 -12.07
N GLY A 146 -14.08 10.19 -12.59
CA GLY A 146 -14.18 9.76 -13.97
C GLY A 146 -15.44 8.93 -14.29
N GLY A 147 -16.26 8.59 -13.30
CA GLY A 147 -17.46 7.76 -13.50
C GLY A 147 -17.16 6.36 -14.04
N ILE A 148 -16.00 5.80 -13.68
CA ILE A 148 -15.50 4.53 -14.20
C ILE A 148 -16.31 3.37 -13.64
N LYS A 149 -16.85 2.50 -14.51
CA LYS A 149 -17.66 1.33 -14.13
C LYS A 149 -16.89 0.02 -14.11
N GLU A 150 -15.77 -0.03 -14.82
CA GLU A 150 -14.90 -1.20 -14.86
C GLU A 150 -13.44 -0.78 -15.05
N VAL A 151 -12.55 -1.41 -14.29
CA VAL A 151 -11.09 -1.35 -14.49
C VAL A 151 -10.57 -2.77 -14.68
N SER A 152 -9.98 -3.06 -15.84
CA SER A 152 -9.39 -4.37 -16.13
C SER A 152 -7.87 -4.27 -16.26
N ALA A 153 -7.13 -5.16 -15.58
CA ALA A 153 -5.68 -5.25 -15.65
C ALA A 153 -5.20 -6.71 -15.68
N PRO A 154 -4.01 -7.01 -16.21
CA PRO A 154 -3.48 -8.38 -16.19
C PRO A 154 -3.33 -8.90 -14.75
N LEU A 155 -3.51 -10.20 -14.52
CA LEU A 155 -3.44 -10.77 -13.16
C LEU A 155 -2.00 -10.75 -12.58
N PHE A 156 -0.98 -10.71 -13.43
CA PHE A 156 0.43 -10.71 -13.03
C PHE A 156 0.91 -9.34 -12.50
N LYS A 157 2.18 -9.23 -12.07
CA LYS A 157 2.78 -7.97 -11.56
C LYS A 157 1.99 -7.30 -10.41
N ASN A 158 1.23 -8.08 -9.64
CA ASN A 158 0.44 -7.65 -8.49
C ASN A 158 -0.78 -6.75 -8.77
N TYR A 159 -1.20 -6.50 -10.02
CA TYR A 159 -2.41 -5.68 -10.26
C TYR A 159 -3.66 -6.28 -9.62
N GLY A 160 -3.82 -7.61 -9.65
CA GLY A 160 -4.96 -8.27 -8.98
C GLY A 160 -5.02 -7.99 -7.48
N SER A 161 -3.87 -7.91 -6.80
CA SER A 161 -3.81 -7.52 -5.38
C SER A 161 -4.19 -6.07 -5.17
N VAL A 162 -3.73 -5.17 -6.03
CA VAL A 162 -4.09 -3.73 -5.96
C VAL A 162 -5.57 -3.53 -6.19
N LEU A 163 -6.16 -4.18 -7.21
CA LEU A 163 -7.59 -4.12 -7.47
C LEU A 163 -8.42 -4.67 -6.29
N THR A 164 -7.94 -5.72 -5.63
CA THR A 164 -8.61 -6.28 -4.44
C THR A 164 -8.55 -5.30 -3.26
N ASP A 165 -7.39 -4.70 -2.99
CA ASP A 165 -7.26 -3.69 -1.94
C ASP A 165 -8.12 -2.45 -2.23
N LEU A 166 -8.30 -2.11 -3.51
CA LEU A 166 -9.09 -0.97 -3.97
C LEU A 166 -10.59 -1.14 -3.70
N VAL A 167 -11.12 -2.37 -3.68
CA VAL A 167 -12.51 -2.65 -3.26
C VAL A 167 -12.77 -2.04 -1.88
N GLY A 168 -11.90 -2.34 -0.91
CA GLY A 168 -12.08 -1.83 0.45
C GLY A 168 -11.97 -0.30 0.55
N VAL A 169 -11.24 0.34 -0.36
CA VAL A 169 -11.16 1.81 -0.44
C VAL A 169 -12.48 2.38 -0.97
N LEU A 170 -13.00 1.83 -2.06
CA LEU A 170 -14.27 2.20 -2.67
C LEU A 170 -15.46 2.04 -1.71
N GLU A 171 -15.48 0.94 -0.94
CA GLU A 171 -16.50 0.68 0.09
C GLU A 171 -16.48 1.71 1.24
N ARG A 172 -15.33 2.29 1.54
CA ARG A 172 -15.19 3.30 2.61
C ARG A 172 -15.42 4.74 2.13
N ARG A 173 -15.58 4.96 0.83
CA ARG A 173 -15.85 6.29 0.27
C ARG A 173 -17.23 6.81 0.68
N LYS A 174 -17.42 8.11 0.47
CA LYS A 174 -18.71 8.78 0.57
C LYS A 174 -18.94 9.60 -0.72
N PRO A 175 -19.89 9.23 -1.60
CA PRO A 175 -20.77 8.05 -1.48
C PRO A 175 -20.00 6.73 -1.56
N VAL A 176 -20.59 5.68 -0.98
CA VAL A 176 -20.06 4.31 -1.05
C VAL A 176 -20.16 3.83 -2.49
N ILE A 177 -19.16 3.08 -2.95
CA ILE A 177 -19.17 2.41 -4.24
C ILE A 177 -18.96 0.93 -3.96
N ASP A 178 -20.01 0.13 -4.17
CA ASP A 178 -19.89 -1.32 -4.10
C ASP A 178 -19.06 -1.79 -5.30
N ALA A 179 -18.11 -2.70 -5.06
CA ALA A 179 -17.25 -3.21 -6.11
C ALA A 179 -16.82 -4.65 -5.83
N GLU A 180 -16.53 -5.39 -6.90
CA GLU A 180 -15.99 -6.73 -6.80
C GLU A 180 -14.88 -6.97 -7.82
N VAL A 181 -13.95 -7.86 -7.47
CA VAL A 181 -12.90 -8.30 -8.39
C VAL A 181 -13.25 -9.67 -8.96
N ARG A 182 -13.35 -9.77 -10.28
CA ARG A 182 -13.51 -11.04 -11.01
C ARG A 182 -12.24 -11.37 -11.79
N ILE A 183 -11.90 -12.65 -11.85
CA ILE A 183 -10.80 -13.15 -12.67
C ILE A 183 -11.39 -13.82 -13.90
N GLU A 184 -10.95 -13.40 -15.08
CA GLU A 184 -11.43 -13.93 -16.36
C GLU A 184 -10.24 -14.36 -17.22
N GLN A 185 -10.44 -15.47 -17.97
CA GLN A 185 -9.52 -15.90 -19.01
C GLN A 185 -9.90 -15.21 -20.32
N THR A 186 -8.99 -14.40 -20.86
CA THR A 186 -9.11 -13.78 -22.19
C THR A 186 -8.19 -14.48 -23.19
N ALA A 187 -8.25 -14.06 -24.46
CA ALA A 187 -7.32 -14.52 -25.50
C ALA A 187 -5.86 -14.19 -25.18
N ASP A 188 -5.61 -13.13 -24.40
CA ASP A 188 -4.26 -12.64 -24.08
C ASP A 188 -3.77 -13.08 -22.69
N GLY A 189 -4.60 -13.76 -21.89
CA GLY A 189 -4.21 -14.31 -20.59
C GLY A 189 -5.26 -14.13 -19.50
N LEU A 190 -4.83 -14.29 -18.24
CA LEU A 190 -5.67 -14.04 -17.07
C LEU A 190 -5.72 -12.54 -16.77
N VAL A 191 -6.93 -12.00 -16.66
CA VAL A 191 -7.21 -10.60 -16.38
C VAL A 191 -8.03 -10.51 -15.09
N ALA A 192 -7.66 -9.58 -14.21
CA ALA A 192 -8.46 -9.16 -13.07
C ALA A 192 -9.29 -7.94 -13.46
N LYS A 193 -10.60 -8.01 -13.21
CA LYS A 193 -11.57 -6.94 -13.47
C LYS A 193 -12.17 -6.46 -12.16
N LEU A 194 -11.96 -5.20 -11.84
CA LEU A 194 -12.70 -4.50 -10.80
C LEU A 194 -13.97 -3.93 -11.43
N ILE A 195 -15.13 -4.38 -10.95
CA ILE A 195 -16.44 -4.00 -11.46
C ILE A 195 -17.15 -3.21 -10.36
N MET A 196 -17.58 -2.00 -10.68
CA MET A 196 -18.31 -1.13 -9.77
C MET A 196 -19.81 -1.43 -9.94
N THR A 197 -20.46 -1.89 -8.88
CA THR A 197 -21.91 -2.11 -8.86
C THR A 197 -22.59 -0.87 -8.29
N GLU A 198 -23.58 -0.34 -8.99
CA GLU A 198 -24.38 0.76 -8.45
C GLU A 198 -25.18 0.25 -7.25
N SER A 199 -25.00 0.90 -6.10
CA SER A 199 -25.82 0.74 -4.89
C SER A 199 -27.11 1.53 -4.98
#